data_AF-A0A6H1FZJ0-F1
#
_entry.id   AF-A0A6H1FZJ0-F1
#
_cell.length_a   1.000
_cell.length_b   1.000
_cell.length_c   1.000
_cell.angle_alpha   90.00
_cell.angle_beta   90.00
_cell.angle_gamma   90.00
#
_symmetry.space_group_name_H-M   'P 1'
#
loop_
_entity.id
_entity.type
_entity.pdbx_description
1 polymer ?
#
loop_
_entity_poly.entity_id
_entity_poly.type
_entity_poly.pdbx_seq_one_letter_code
_entity_poly.pdbx_strand_id
1 'polypeptide(L)'
;MGMLKNFTVRRVMLTVLGLFCLLWSAVGVFTVYSLAKLGDGNAVDRQLVSQMTILSKGNDQYFRFITRLSRVMEAKAAGEATDFKPVQEALDNMKKELERLKSVSPGPMDPAVSADVIDKWQKLLDNGVAVQMQLAQQGSAAEYRQQATQVTPPLSRAFGASSSKFTSVAEERLDRTRVAVDGLTRLMKVTVVVAIVIGLLILLFTDRYLVNLLVKPLDRIREHFSTIAKGDLSHPIEDFGRNCVGKLFPLLAEMQSSLREAVSAIRSGTENIYRGSAEISSGNNDLSSRTEEQAAALEETAASMEQLTATVKFNAENARQASSIAEKASQTASRSGKLVGDVVVTMEGISNSSRKISEITSVINSIAFQTNILALNAAVEAARAGEQGRGFAVVAGEVRNLASRSAGAAKEIETLIADSVSRVNSGSALVNEAGNTMKEVLKAVSDTTQIMKQIASATDEQSKGISQVSVAVSEMDSVTQQNAALVEQISAAAAALEGQTETLQKAVARFRLSGRDENFVPEAKVKPLAKPAAAGAAADDWVAF
;
A
#
# COMPACT_ATOMS: atom_id res chain seq x y z
N MET A 1 41.06 -11.92 15.27
CA MET A 1 39.69 -12.48 15.32
C MET A 1 38.91 -12.41 13.99
N GLY A 2 39.41 -11.76 12.93
CA GLY A 2 38.68 -11.64 11.64
C GLY A 2 38.44 -12.96 10.89
N MET A 3 39.44 -13.85 10.80
CA MET A 3 39.28 -15.16 10.12
C MET A 3 38.16 -16.03 10.70
N LEU A 4 37.93 -15.94 12.01
CA LEU A 4 36.96 -16.77 12.74
C LEU A 4 35.50 -16.42 12.40
N LYS A 5 35.24 -15.24 11.80
CA LYS A 5 33.90 -14.78 11.39
C LYS A 5 33.32 -15.53 10.20
N ASN A 6 34.13 -16.30 9.47
CA ASN A 6 33.70 -17.02 8.27
C ASN A 6 33.55 -18.53 8.49
N PHE A 7 33.97 -19.04 9.66
CA PHE A 7 33.79 -20.45 10.01
C PHE A 7 32.43 -20.67 10.66
N THR A 8 31.80 -21.80 10.34
CA THR A 8 30.56 -22.18 11.00
C THR A 8 30.84 -22.52 12.46
N VAL A 9 29.97 -22.07 13.36
CA VAL A 9 30.09 -22.33 14.80
C VAL A 9 30.23 -23.83 15.07
N ARG A 10 29.49 -24.66 14.33
CA ARG A 10 29.60 -26.12 14.38
C ARG A 10 31.02 -26.64 14.09
N ARG A 11 31.69 -26.14 13.03
CA ARG A 11 33.05 -26.59 12.69
C ARG A 11 34.03 -26.23 13.81
N VAL A 12 33.96 -25.01 14.34
CA VAL A 12 34.86 -24.57 15.42
C VAL A 12 34.62 -25.37 16.71
N MET A 13 33.36 -25.61 17.08
CA MET A 13 33.03 -26.43 18.26
C MET A 13 33.52 -27.87 18.12
N LEU A 14 33.34 -28.49 16.95
CA LEU A 14 33.82 -29.86 16.71
C LEU A 14 35.35 -29.95 16.73
N THR A 15 36.06 -28.96 16.18
CA THR A 15 37.53 -28.95 16.24
C THR A 15 38.04 -28.75 17.66
N VAL A 16 37.40 -27.88 18.45
CA VAL A 16 37.78 -27.65 19.85
C VAL A 16 37.51 -28.90 20.69
N LEU A 17 36.32 -29.51 20.56
CA LEU A 17 35.98 -30.73 21.27
C LEU A 17 36.90 -31.89 20.88
N GLY A 18 37.22 -32.02 19.59
CA GLY A 18 38.16 -33.02 19.10
C GLY A 18 39.56 -32.86 19.69
N LEU A 19 40.09 -31.64 19.74
CA LEU A 19 41.39 -31.35 20.37
C LEU A 19 41.37 -31.63 21.87
N PHE A 20 40.29 -31.27 22.57
CA PHE A 20 40.13 -31.55 24.00
C PHE A 20 40.08 -33.06 24.29
N CYS A 21 39.31 -33.82 23.52
CA CYS A 21 39.24 -35.28 23.64
C CYS A 21 40.57 -35.95 23.34
N LEU A 22 41.30 -35.47 22.31
CA LEU A 22 42.63 -35.98 21.95
C LEU A 22 43.63 -35.72 23.09
N LEU A 23 43.63 -34.52 23.65
CA LEU A 23 44.48 -34.15 24.78
C LEU A 23 44.22 -35.05 26.00
N TRP A 24 42.96 -35.23 26.40
CA TRP A 24 42.63 -36.09 27.55
C TRP A 24 42.85 -37.57 27.29
N SER A 25 42.67 -38.04 26.06
CA SER A 25 43.03 -39.41 25.66
C SER A 25 44.53 -39.64 25.80
N ALA A 26 45.36 -38.71 25.32
CA ALA A 26 46.81 -38.79 25.43
C ALA A 26 47.29 -38.78 26.90
N VAL A 27 46.73 -37.89 27.72
CA VAL A 27 47.01 -37.82 29.17
C VAL A 27 46.58 -39.11 29.87
N GLY A 28 45.41 -39.64 29.54
CA GLY A 28 44.89 -40.90 30.09
C GLY A 28 45.80 -42.08 29.78
N VAL A 29 46.17 -42.26 28.50
CA VAL A 29 47.10 -43.32 28.06
C VAL A 29 48.46 -43.19 28.76
N PHE A 30 49.01 -41.98 28.82
CA PHE A 30 50.29 -41.72 29.50
C PHE A 30 50.23 -42.01 31.01
N THR A 31 49.11 -41.66 31.66
CA THR A 31 48.91 -41.89 33.09
C THR A 31 48.81 -43.38 33.41
N VAL A 32 48.02 -44.14 32.61
CA VAL A 32 47.91 -45.60 32.77
C VAL A 32 49.26 -46.28 32.56
N TYR A 33 49.99 -45.90 31.51
CA TYR A 33 51.34 -46.41 31.23
C TYR A 33 52.30 -46.14 32.40
N SER A 34 52.32 -44.91 32.90
CA SER A 34 53.20 -44.50 33.99
C SER A 34 52.84 -45.18 35.32
N LEU A 35 51.55 -45.38 35.59
CA LEU A 35 51.07 -46.09 36.79
C LEU A 35 51.44 -47.58 36.76
N ALA A 36 51.35 -48.22 35.58
CA ALA A 36 51.81 -49.60 35.40
C ALA A 36 53.31 -49.74 35.68
N LYS A 37 54.13 -48.83 35.14
CA LYS A 37 55.58 -48.78 35.41
C LYS A 37 55.91 -48.52 36.89
N LEU A 38 55.12 -47.71 37.57
CA LEU A 38 55.24 -47.47 39.01
C LEU A 38 54.96 -48.76 39.80
N GLY A 39 53.94 -49.52 39.39
CA GLY A 39 53.57 -50.81 39.97
C GLY A 39 54.67 -51.85 39.83
N ASP A 40 55.29 -51.95 38.64
CA ASP A 40 56.43 -52.84 38.39
C ASP A 40 57.62 -52.53 39.32
N GLY A 41 57.99 -51.24 39.45
CA GLY A 41 59.07 -50.81 40.34
C GLY A 41 58.80 -51.14 41.81
N ASN A 42 57.59 -50.86 42.29
CA ASN A 42 57.21 -51.17 43.67
C ASN A 42 57.19 -52.68 43.96
N ALA A 43 56.83 -53.51 42.97
CA ALA A 43 56.89 -54.97 43.09
C ALA A 43 58.34 -55.48 43.22
N VAL A 44 59.27 -54.93 42.45
CA VAL A 44 60.71 -55.19 42.55
C VAL A 44 61.24 -54.84 43.93
N ASP A 45 60.92 -53.64 44.44
CA ASP A 45 61.36 -53.18 45.75
C ASP A 45 60.85 -54.10 46.88
N ARG A 46 59.57 -54.47 46.83
CA ARG A 46 58.96 -55.38 47.82
C ARG A 46 59.64 -56.75 47.84
N GLN A 47 60.01 -57.29 46.68
CA GLN A 47 60.71 -58.56 46.58
C GLN A 47 62.15 -58.48 47.09
N LEU A 48 62.90 -57.43 46.74
CA LEU A 48 64.27 -57.21 47.24
C LEU A 48 64.32 -57.05 48.77
N VAL A 49 63.43 -56.23 49.34
CA VAL A 49 63.34 -56.05 50.80
C VAL A 49 62.97 -57.36 51.50
N SER A 50 62.08 -58.16 50.91
CA SER A 50 61.73 -59.49 51.43
C SER A 50 62.94 -60.43 51.43
N GLN A 51 63.72 -60.48 50.36
CA GLN A 51 64.92 -61.31 50.27
C GLN A 51 66.00 -60.88 51.28
N MET A 52 66.27 -59.57 51.40
CA MET A 52 67.16 -59.03 52.44
C MET A 52 66.70 -59.41 53.86
N THR A 53 65.40 -59.35 54.12
CA THR A 53 64.82 -59.69 55.42
C THR A 53 65.01 -61.18 55.74
N ILE A 54 64.78 -62.07 54.76
CA ILE A 54 65.02 -63.52 54.91
C ILE A 54 66.49 -63.79 55.25
N LEU A 55 67.39 -63.14 54.51
CA LEU A 55 68.83 -63.30 54.69
C LEU A 55 69.32 -62.80 56.05
N SER A 56 68.82 -61.65 56.49
CA SER A 56 69.07 -61.10 57.83
C SER A 56 68.57 -62.03 58.93
N LYS A 57 67.35 -62.60 58.80
CA LYS A 57 66.82 -63.61 59.73
C LYS A 57 67.66 -64.87 59.76
N GLY A 58 68.12 -65.35 58.60
CA GLY A 58 69.02 -66.50 58.50
C GLY A 58 70.33 -66.30 59.25
N ASN A 59 70.94 -65.14 59.07
CA ASN A 59 72.16 -64.75 59.79
C ASN A 59 71.93 -64.62 61.30
N ASP A 60 70.80 -64.06 61.73
CA ASP A 60 70.40 -64.04 63.15
C ASP A 60 70.26 -65.46 63.74
N GLN A 61 69.63 -66.40 63.01
CA GLN A 61 69.52 -67.80 63.45
C GLN A 61 70.88 -68.48 63.57
N TYR A 62 71.83 -68.18 62.68
CA TYR A 62 73.21 -68.67 62.82
C TYR A 62 73.85 -68.21 64.14
N PHE A 63 73.78 -66.92 64.47
CA PHE A 63 74.35 -66.42 65.71
C PHE A 63 73.63 -66.97 66.95
N ARG A 64 72.30 -67.14 66.89
CA ARG A 64 71.54 -67.84 67.93
C ARG A 64 71.99 -69.28 68.10
N PHE A 65 72.19 -70.00 67.00
CA PHE A 65 72.70 -71.38 67.02
C PHE A 65 74.06 -71.45 67.72
N ILE A 66 75.04 -70.65 67.28
CA ILE A 66 76.38 -70.65 67.86
C ILE A 66 76.36 -70.28 69.35
N THR A 67 75.63 -69.22 69.71
CA THR A 67 75.56 -68.74 71.11
C THR A 67 74.91 -69.77 72.02
N ARG A 68 73.80 -70.38 71.59
CA ARG A 68 73.11 -71.42 72.36
C ARG A 68 73.96 -72.68 72.45
N LEU A 69 74.62 -73.09 71.36
CA LEU A 69 75.46 -74.28 71.35
C LEU A 69 76.70 -74.11 72.24
N SER A 70 77.34 -72.93 72.25
CA SER A 70 78.45 -72.64 73.15
C SER A 70 78.05 -72.81 74.62
N ARG A 71 76.90 -72.24 75.02
CA ARG A 71 76.37 -72.38 76.39
C ARG A 71 76.10 -73.84 76.76
N VAL A 72 75.51 -74.61 75.86
CA VAL A 72 75.25 -76.04 76.10
C VAL A 72 76.55 -76.82 76.25
N MET A 73 77.58 -76.49 75.47
CA MET A 73 78.88 -77.16 75.56
C MET A 73 79.68 -76.76 76.80
N GLU A 74 79.54 -75.53 77.29
CA GLU A 74 80.06 -75.09 78.59
C GLU A 74 79.39 -75.87 79.73
N ALA A 75 78.05 -76.00 79.71
CA ALA A 75 77.31 -76.82 80.67
C ALA A 75 77.73 -78.31 80.60
N LYS A 76 77.92 -78.85 79.39
CA LYS A 76 78.40 -80.23 79.17
C LYS A 76 79.81 -80.44 79.75
N ALA A 77 80.69 -79.45 79.62
CA ALA A 77 82.05 -79.50 80.17
C ALA A 77 82.06 -79.37 81.71
N ALA A 78 81.07 -78.69 82.29
CA ALA A 78 80.87 -78.57 83.74
C ALA A 78 80.15 -79.79 84.36
N GLY A 79 79.69 -80.75 83.55
CA GLY A 79 78.97 -81.94 84.00
C GLY A 79 77.47 -81.72 84.28
N GLU A 80 76.91 -80.61 83.83
CA GLU A 80 75.49 -80.26 84.00
C GLU A 80 74.59 -80.90 82.93
N ALA A 81 73.27 -80.93 83.18
CA ALA A 81 72.30 -81.44 82.22
C ALA A 81 72.23 -80.57 80.95
N THR A 82 72.43 -81.18 79.78
CA THR A 82 72.44 -80.47 78.50
C THR A 82 71.07 -80.52 77.80
N ASP A 83 70.49 -79.36 77.46
CA ASP A 83 69.32 -79.27 76.57
C ASP A 83 69.70 -78.70 75.19
N PHE A 84 69.68 -79.57 74.18
CA PHE A 84 69.98 -79.22 72.80
C PHE A 84 68.76 -78.71 72.02
N LYS A 85 67.53 -78.75 72.57
CA LYS A 85 66.32 -78.36 71.83
C LYS A 85 66.37 -76.91 71.31
N PRO A 86 66.75 -75.88 72.09
CA PRO A 86 66.81 -74.52 71.57
C PRO A 86 67.90 -74.32 70.51
N VAL A 87 68.93 -75.17 70.51
CA VAL A 87 69.99 -75.16 69.49
C VAL A 87 69.46 -75.78 68.20
N GLN A 88 68.77 -76.92 68.31
CA GLN A 88 68.13 -77.59 67.18
C GLN A 88 67.08 -76.69 66.52
N GLU A 89 66.24 -76.00 67.30
CA GLU A 89 65.27 -75.04 66.77
C GLU A 89 65.93 -73.91 65.98
N ALA A 90 67.08 -73.39 66.43
CA ALA A 90 67.81 -72.35 65.69
C ALA A 90 68.38 -72.90 64.37
N LEU A 91 68.88 -74.13 64.37
CA LEU A 91 69.35 -74.81 63.16
C LEU A 91 68.21 -75.06 62.17
N ASP A 92 67.06 -75.54 62.64
CA ASP A 92 65.89 -75.82 61.80
C ASP A 92 65.29 -74.53 61.25
N ASN A 93 65.23 -73.46 62.04
CA ASN A 93 64.83 -72.14 61.56
C ASN A 93 65.81 -71.58 60.53
N MET A 94 67.13 -71.78 60.72
CA MET A 94 68.13 -71.40 59.74
C MET A 94 67.95 -72.15 58.41
N LYS A 95 67.66 -73.47 58.46
CA LYS A 95 67.30 -74.25 57.26
C LYS A 95 66.03 -73.74 56.60
N LYS A 96 65.00 -73.46 57.39
CA LYS A 96 63.72 -72.94 56.90
C LYS A 96 63.88 -71.61 56.17
N GLU A 97 64.67 -70.68 56.70
CA GLU A 97 64.93 -69.40 56.04
C GLU A 97 65.77 -69.58 54.75
N LEU A 98 66.68 -70.55 54.69
CA LEU A 98 67.38 -70.88 53.44
C LEU A 98 66.42 -71.41 52.37
N GLU A 99 65.52 -72.34 52.72
CA GLU A 99 64.50 -72.84 51.79
C GLU A 99 63.54 -71.74 51.32
N ARG A 100 63.18 -70.82 52.24
CA ARG A 100 62.42 -69.63 51.86
C ARG A 100 63.19 -68.75 50.89
N LEU A 101 64.48 -68.51 51.12
CA LEU A 101 65.32 -67.75 50.19
C LEU A 101 65.33 -68.41 48.81
N LYS A 102 65.58 -69.73 48.73
CA LYS A 102 65.55 -70.50 47.48
C LYS A 102 64.22 -70.35 46.73
N SER A 103 63.09 -70.36 47.44
CA SER A 103 61.76 -70.24 46.82
C SER A 103 61.47 -68.87 46.19
N VAL A 104 62.11 -67.81 46.68
CA VAL A 104 61.95 -66.44 46.18
C VAL A 104 63.14 -65.97 45.33
N SER A 105 64.15 -66.82 45.16
CA SER A 105 65.37 -66.55 44.40
C SER A 105 65.26 -67.08 42.97
N PRO A 106 65.92 -66.42 41.99
CA PRO A 106 66.70 -65.19 42.14
C PRO A 106 65.82 -63.94 42.31
N GLY A 107 64.51 -64.03 42.00
CA GLY A 107 63.61 -62.88 42.03
C GLY A 107 64.15 -61.72 41.17
N PRO A 108 64.12 -60.47 41.66
CA PRO A 108 64.68 -59.31 40.96
C PRO A 108 66.22 -59.16 41.10
N MET A 109 66.87 -60.09 41.81
CA MET A 109 68.31 -60.11 42.02
C MET A 109 69.05 -60.69 40.81
N ASP A 110 70.32 -60.33 40.67
CA ASP A 110 71.22 -61.03 39.75
C ASP A 110 71.31 -62.52 40.13
N PRO A 111 71.05 -63.47 39.20
CA PRO A 111 71.11 -64.90 39.47
C PRO A 111 72.45 -65.35 40.06
N ALA A 112 73.57 -64.75 39.66
CA ALA A 112 74.89 -65.09 40.18
C ALA A 112 75.06 -64.65 41.63
N VAL A 113 74.56 -63.46 42.00
CA VAL A 113 74.60 -62.96 43.39
C VAL A 113 73.70 -63.79 44.29
N SER A 114 72.50 -64.14 43.81
CA SER A 114 71.58 -64.99 44.56
C SER A 114 72.10 -66.42 44.71
N ALA A 115 72.70 -67.00 43.68
CA ALA A 115 73.28 -68.34 43.74
C ALA A 115 74.49 -68.39 44.68
N ASP A 116 75.36 -67.38 44.65
CA ASP A 116 76.55 -67.30 45.52
C ASP A 116 76.17 -67.25 47.01
N VAL A 117 75.15 -66.46 47.38
CA VAL A 117 74.71 -66.39 48.79
C VAL A 117 74.01 -67.68 49.23
N ILE A 118 73.21 -68.30 48.37
CA ILE A 118 72.56 -69.60 48.64
C ILE A 118 73.60 -70.70 48.81
N ASP A 119 74.58 -70.80 47.92
CA ASP A 119 75.65 -71.81 47.99
C ASP A 119 76.47 -71.67 49.28
N LYS A 120 76.88 -70.46 49.64
CA LYS A 120 77.65 -70.21 50.88
C LYS A 120 76.81 -70.44 52.14
N TRP A 121 75.52 -70.12 52.13
CA TRP A 121 74.62 -70.46 53.23
C TRP A 121 74.43 -71.98 53.34
N GLN A 122 74.20 -72.68 52.23
CA GLN A 122 74.07 -74.13 52.21
C GLN A 122 75.33 -74.81 52.76
N LYS A 123 76.51 -74.37 52.33
CA LYS A 123 77.80 -74.88 52.86
C LYS A 123 77.97 -74.61 54.35
N LEU A 124 77.57 -73.42 54.84
CA LEU A 124 77.57 -73.10 56.26
C LEU A 124 76.63 -74.04 57.04
N LEU A 125 75.46 -74.34 56.49
CA LEU A 125 74.48 -75.26 57.08
C LEU A 125 75.01 -76.69 57.14
N ASP A 126 75.41 -77.24 55.99
CA ASP A 126 75.73 -78.67 55.86
C ASP A 126 77.09 -79.01 56.43
N ASN A 127 78.12 -78.22 56.09
CA ASN A 127 79.51 -78.52 56.45
C ASN A 127 79.97 -77.78 57.72
N GLY A 128 79.21 -76.78 58.17
CA GLY A 128 79.51 -75.97 59.34
C GLY A 128 78.66 -76.36 60.53
N VAL A 129 77.46 -75.79 60.63
CA VAL A 129 76.61 -75.87 61.82
C VAL A 129 75.97 -77.24 62.04
N ALA A 130 75.57 -77.98 60.99
CA ALA A 130 75.01 -79.32 61.16
C ALA A 130 76.06 -80.31 61.68
N VAL A 131 77.26 -80.31 61.09
CA VAL A 131 78.39 -81.12 61.58
C VAL A 131 78.79 -80.70 62.99
N GLN A 132 78.83 -79.39 63.28
CA GLN A 132 79.15 -78.89 64.62
C GLN A 132 78.12 -79.33 65.67
N MET A 133 76.83 -79.37 65.33
CA MET A 133 75.77 -79.91 66.18
C MET A 133 75.97 -81.42 66.44
N GLN A 134 76.27 -82.19 65.39
CA GLN A 134 76.49 -83.63 65.49
C GLN A 134 77.70 -83.96 66.38
N LEU A 135 78.82 -83.26 66.19
CA LEU A 135 80.02 -83.41 67.02
C LEU A 135 79.78 -82.97 68.47
N ALA A 136 78.93 -81.96 68.71
CA ALA A 136 78.56 -81.56 70.06
C ALA A 136 77.74 -82.63 70.80
N GLN A 137 76.90 -83.39 70.09
CA GLN A 137 76.10 -84.47 70.67
C GLN A 137 76.93 -85.74 70.89
N GLN A 138 77.62 -86.22 69.84
CA GLN A 138 78.18 -87.58 69.75
C GLN A 138 79.72 -87.62 69.60
N GLY A 139 80.37 -86.50 69.30
CA GLY A 139 81.82 -86.44 69.06
C GLY A 139 82.67 -86.15 70.31
N SER A 140 83.98 -86.22 70.15
CA SER A 140 84.92 -85.85 71.21
C SER A 140 84.99 -84.33 71.39
N ALA A 141 85.34 -83.88 72.60
CA ALA A 141 85.53 -82.45 72.90
C ALA A 141 86.66 -81.81 72.08
N ALA A 142 87.58 -82.60 71.51
CA ALA A 142 88.63 -82.13 70.62
C ALA A 142 88.09 -81.89 69.19
N GLU A 143 87.32 -82.83 68.65
CA GLU A 143 86.72 -82.71 67.30
C GLU A 143 85.70 -81.57 67.23
N TYR A 144 84.85 -81.41 68.27
CA TYR A 144 83.95 -80.26 68.36
C TYR A 144 84.73 -78.94 68.35
N ARG A 145 85.80 -78.83 69.17
CA ARG A 145 86.62 -77.62 69.24
C ARG A 145 87.28 -77.31 67.91
N GLN A 146 87.79 -78.32 67.21
CA GLN A 146 88.37 -78.13 65.87
C GLN A 146 87.32 -77.62 64.88
N GLN A 147 86.13 -78.22 64.83
CA GLN A 147 85.03 -77.76 63.96
C GLN A 147 84.61 -76.32 64.30
N ALA A 148 84.42 -76.03 65.59
CA ALA A 148 83.97 -74.73 66.09
C ALA A 148 85.00 -73.60 65.89
N THR A 149 86.29 -73.91 65.84
CA THR A 149 87.37 -72.90 65.73
C THR A 149 87.95 -72.80 64.32
N GLN A 150 88.05 -73.91 63.58
CA GLN A 150 88.75 -73.96 62.30
C GLN A 150 87.84 -74.10 61.08
N VAL A 151 86.64 -74.71 61.20
CA VAL A 151 85.79 -75.02 60.03
C VAL A 151 84.57 -74.11 59.91
N THR A 152 83.77 -73.99 60.98
CA THR A 152 82.55 -73.18 60.96
C THR A 152 82.83 -71.67 60.81
N PRO A 153 83.84 -71.07 61.47
CA PRO A 153 84.09 -69.62 61.35
C PRO A 153 84.46 -69.15 59.93
N PRO A 154 85.34 -69.85 59.16
CA PRO A 154 85.57 -69.51 57.76
C PRO A 154 84.30 -69.58 56.89
N LEU A 155 83.47 -70.62 57.06
CA LEU A 155 82.21 -70.75 56.32
C LEU A 155 81.22 -69.62 56.67
N SER A 156 81.16 -69.24 57.94
CA SER A 156 80.35 -68.12 58.42
C SER A 156 80.82 -66.78 57.85
N ARG A 157 82.14 -66.53 57.81
CA ARG A 157 82.70 -65.33 57.18
C ARG A 157 82.40 -65.30 55.68
N ALA A 158 82.49 -66.45 54.99
CA ALA A 158 82.16 -66.54 53.57
C ALA A 158 80.68 -66.21 53.32
N PHE A 159 79.76 -66.78 54.11
CA PHE A 159 78.33 -66.44 54.06
C PHE A 159 78.06 -64.97 54.42
N GLY A 160 78.70 -64.43 55.46
CA GLY A 160 78.59 -63.03 55.84
C GLY A 160 79.04 -62.08 54.71
N ALA A 161 80.12 -62.42 54.01
CA ALA A 161 80.62 -61.65 52.88
C ALA A 161 79.67 -61.72 51.67
N SER A 162 79.13 -62.89 51.32
CA SER A 162 78.12 -62.98 50.25
C SER A 162 76.80 -62.34 50.63
N SER A 163 76.42 -62.39 51.90
CA SER A 163 75.23 -61.72 52.42
C SER A 163 75.36 -60.20 52.38
N SER A 164 76.52 -59.67 52.73
CA SER A 164 76.82 -58.24 52.61
C SER A 164 76.83 -57.79 51.14
N LYS A 165 77.40 -58.59 50.23
CA LYS A 165 77.37 -58.32 48.79
C LYS A 165 75.95 -58.36 48.23
N PHE A 166 75.13 -59.33 48.65
CA PHE A 166 73.72 -59.40 48.29
C PHE A 166 72.98 -58.14 48.74
N THR A 167 73.20 -57.71 49.99
CA THR A 167 72.56 -56.52 50.56
C THR A 167 72.99 -55.26 49.83
N SER A 168 74.28 -55.07 49.53
CA SER A 168 74.75 -53.87 48.81
C SER A 168 74.20 -53.79 47.37
N VAL A 169 74.16 -54.91 46.66
CA VAL A 169 73.59 -54.95 45.29
C VAL A 169 72.07 -54.73 45.32
N ALA A 170 71.41 -55.26 46.35
CA ALA A 170 69.99 -55.03 46.57
C ALA A 170 69.70 -53.56 46.91
N GLU A 171 70.50 -52.90 47.75
CA GLU A 171 70.42 -51.47 48.06
C GLU A 171 70.61 -50.60 46.81
N GLU A 172 71.63 -50.88 45.99
CA GLU A 172 71.87 -50.16 44.74
C GLU A 172 70.68 -50.29 43.77
N ARG A 173 70.07 -51.48 43.69
CA ARG A 173 68.87 -51.70 42.86
C ARG A 173 67.65 -50.96 43.41
N LEU A 174 67.43 -50.96 44.73
CA LEU A 174 66.36 -50.20 45.37
C LEU A 174 66.50 -48.70 45.09
N ASP A 175 67.72 -48.14 45.19
CA ASP A 175 67.96 -46.72 44.90
C ASP A 175 67.73 -46.37 43.43
N ARG A 176 68.16 -47.23 42.49
CA ARG A 176 67.87 -47.05 41.06
C ARG A 176 66.38 -47.06 40.77
N THR A 177 65.63 -47.97 41.40
CA THR A 177 64.17 -48.04 41.24
C THR A 177 63.49 -46.80 41.83
N ARG A 178 63.90 -46.34 43.01
CA ARG A 178 63.36 -45.11 43.65
C ARG A 178 63.54 -43.88 42.77
N VAL A 179 64.74 -43.63 42.26
CA VAL A 179 65.01 -42.46 41.38
C VAL A 179 64.15 -42.52 40.11
N ALA A 180 63.98 -43.70 39.52
CA ALA A 180 63.14 -43.88 38.34
C ALA A 180 61.64 -43.66 38.65
N VAL A 181 61.15 -44.20 39.76
CA VAL A 181 59.76 -44.05 40.25
C VAL A 181 59.44 -42.60 40.61
N ASP A 182 60.36 -41.88 41.26
CA ASP A 182 60.20 -40.46 41.59
C ASP A 182 60.19 -39.57 40.33
N GLY A 183 61.06 -39.88 39.35
CA GLY A 183 61.08 -39.21 38.05
C GLY A 183 59.77 -39.37 37.28
N LEU A 184 59.26 -40.60 37.21
CA LEU A 184 57.95 -40.92 36.61
C LEU A 184 56.81 -40.21 37.33
N THR A 185 56.82 -40.19 38.67
CA THR A 185 55.82 -39.49 39.48
C THR A 185 55.82 -37.98 39.23
N ARG A 186 57.01 -37.36 39.11
CA ARG A 186 57.15 -35.94 38.79
C ARG A 186 56.63 -35.62 37.39
N LEU A 187 56.98 -36.43 36.39
CA LEU A 187 56.49 -36.27 35.02
C LEU A 187 54.97 -36.41 34.95
N MET A 188 54.38 -37.40 35.63
CA MET A 188 52.93 -37.57 35.72
C MET A 188 52.25 -36.32 36.29
N LYS A 189 52.74 -35.77 37.40
CA LYS A 189 52.21 -34.54 38.00
C LYS A 189 52.29 -33.34 37.06
N VAL A 190 53.43 -33.14 36.39
CA VAL A 190 53.61 -32.02 35.44
C VAL A 190 52.67 -32.15 34.24
N THR A 191 52.56 -33.34 33.65
CA THR A 191 51.67 -33.58 32.50
C THR A 191 50.20 -33.29 32.85
N VAL A 192 49.74 -33.71 34.04
CA VAL A 192 48.37 -33.41 34.51
C VAL A 192 48.16 -31.91 34.71
N VAL A 193 49.11 -31.20 35.34
CA VAL A 193 49.00 -29.75 35.55
C VAL A 193 48.97 -29.00 34.21
N VAL A 194 49.86 -29.35 33.26
CA VAL A 194 49.88 -28.73 31.93
C VAL A 194 48.58 -29.01 31.16
N ALA A 195 48.05 -30.22 31.24
CA ALA A 195 46.78 -30.58 30.62
C ALA A 195 45.60 -29.76 31.17
N ILE A 196 45.55 -29.54 32.48
CA ILE A 196 44.53 -28.68 33.12
C ILE A 196 44.65 -27.24 32.62
N VAL A 197 45.87 -26.68 32.55
CA VAL A 197 46.09 -25.31 32.06
C VAL A 197 45.64 -25.17 30.61
N ILE A 198 46.01 -26.11 29.74
CA ILE A 198 45.56 -26.11 28.33
C ILE A 198 44.03 -26.25 28.25
N GLY A 199 43.43 -27.12 29.07
CA GLY A 199 41.98 -27.27 29.16
C GLY A 199 41.26 -25.97 29.56
N LEU A 200 41.79 -25.22 30.53
CA LEU A 200 41.25 -23.92 30.93
C LEU A 200 41.39 -22.86 29.83
N LEU A 201 42.52 -22.85 29.10
CA LEU A 201 42.72 -21.94 27.97
C LEU A 201 41.75 -22.25 26.82
N ILE A 202 41.51 -23.53 26.53
CA ILE A 202 40.51 -23.97 25.55
C ILE A 202 39.12 -23.49 25.99
N LEU A 203 38.74 -23.71 27.26
CA LEU A 203 37.46 -23.28 27.80
C LEU A 203 37.27 -21.75 27.67
N LEU A 204 38.27 -20.97 28.06
CA LEU A 204 38.23 -19.51 27.95
C LEU A 204 38.13 -19.06 26.49
N PHE A 205 38.87 -19.70 25.58
CA PHE A 205 38.78 -19.44 24.15
C PHE A 205 37.37 -19.74 23.61
N THR A 206 36.79 -20.88 23.96
CA THR A 206 35.44 -21.29 23.53
C THR A 206 34.37 -20.33 24.03
N ASP A 207 34.43 -19.93 25.30
CA ASP A 207 33.54 -18.92 25.89
C ASP A 207 33.63 -17.59 25.13
N ARG A 208 34.84 -17.02 24.99
CA ARG A 208 35.04 -15.75 24.29
C ARG A 208 34.63 -15.83 22.81
N TYR A 209 34.84 -16.97 22.17
CA TYR A 209 34.40 -17.22 20.80
C TYR A 209 32.86 -17.21 20.70
N LEU A 210 32.16 -17.96 21.54
CA LEU A 210 30.69 -18.02 21.53
C LEU A 210 30.07 -16.66 21.85
N VAL A 211 30.58 -15.94 22.86
CA VAL A 211 30.05 -14.62 23.23
C VAL A 211 30.22 -13.63 22.07
N ASN A 212 31.39 -13.57 21.45
CA ASN A 212 31.67 -12.56 20.41
C ASN A 212 31.11 -12.91 19.02
N LEU A 213 30.95 -14.20 18.68
CA LEU A 213 30.51 -14.63 17.34
C LEU A 213 29.09 -15.17 17.27
N LEU A 214 28.46 -15.48 18.42
CA LEU A 214 27.08 -15.97 18.49
C LEU A 214 26.20 -15.05 19.35
N VAL A 215 26.54 -14.79 20.61
CA VAL A 215 25.66 -14.04 21.53
C VAL A 215 25.52 -12.57 21.10
N LYS A 216 26.63 -11.82 21.04
CA LYS A 216 26.59 -10.38 20.69
C LYS A 216 25.95 -10.09 19.32
N PRO A 217 26.24 -10.83 18.24
CA PRO A 217 25.59 -10.58 16.95
C PRO A 217 24.10 -10.93 16.94
N LEU A 218 23.67 -11.96 17.69
CA LEU A 218 22.23 -12.25 17.87
C LEU A 218 21.52 -11.15 18.65
N ASP A 219 22.16 -10.60 19.68
CA ASP A 219 21.61 -9.44 20.41
C ASP A 219 21.46 -8.21 19.49
N ARG A 220 22.41 -7.95 18.59
CA ARG A 220 22.29 -6.89 17.58
C ARG A 220 21.12 -7.13 16.61
N ILE A 221 20.93 -8.36 16.15
CA ILE A 221 19.78 -8.72 15.29
C ILE A 221 18.47 -8.48 16.07
N ARG A 222 18.41 -8.87 17.34
CA ARG A 222 17.26 -8.63 18.22
C ARG A 222 16.99 -7.13 18.38
N GLU A 223 18.02 -6.32 18.58
CA GLU A 223 17.92 -4.86 18.65
C GLU A 223 17.35 -4.30 17.34
N HIS A 224 17.85 -4.73 16.18
CA HIS A 224 17.30 -4.31 14.89
C HIS A 224 15.84 -4.71 14.70
N PHE A 225 15.43 -5.92 15.08
CA PHE A 225 14.01 -6.30 15.05
C PHE A 225 13.18 -5.39 15.96
N SER A 226 13.67 -5.05 17.15
CA SER A 226 12.98 -4.11 18.03
C SER A 226 12.87 -2.72 17.44
N THR A 227 13.89 -2.24 16.73
CA THR A 227 13.92 -0.94 16.05
C THR A 227 12.93 -0.91 14.88
N ILE A 228 12.93 -1.95 14.04
CA ILE A 228 11.96 -2.13 12.93
C ILE A 228 10.53 -2.21 13.46
N ALA A 229 10.29 -2.95 14.55
CA ALA A 229 8.95 -3.08 15.15
C ALA A 229 8.41 -1.74 15.68
N LYS A 230 9.30 -0.87 16.19
CA LYS A 230 8.98 0.51 16.59
C LYS A 230 8.78 1.46 15.40
N GLY A 231 9.01 0.99 14.17
CA GLY A 231 8.84 1.73 12.92
C GLY A 231 10.12 2.37 12.39
N ASP A 232 11.26 2.23 13.05
CA ASP A 232 12.48 2.87 12.58
C ASP A 232 13.21 1.98 11.55
N LEU A 233 13.16 2.40 10.29
CA LEU A 233 13.82 1.77 9.14
C LEU A 233 15.04 2.58 8.67
N SER A 234 15.45 3.58 9.46
CA SER A 234 16.47 4.56 9.05
C SER A 234 17.89 4.05 9.23
N HIS A 235 18.10 3.15 10.20
CA HIS A 235 19.41 2.63 10.57
C HIS A 235 19.92 1.60 9.56
N PRO A 236 21.13 1.78 8.99
CA PRO A 236 21.75 0.78 8.14
C PRO A 236 22.10 -0.46 8.97
N ILE A 237 21.94 -1.64 8.36
CA ILE A 237 22.34 -2.92 8.94
C ILE A 237 23.77 -3.21 8.50
N GLU A 238 24.71 -3.24 9.45
CA GLU A 238 26.12 -3.55 9.17
C GLU A 238 26.29 -5.01 8.73
N ASP A 239 27.17 -5.25 7.75
CA ASP A 239 27.51 -6.61 7.34
C ASP A 239 28.33 -7.33 8.44
N PHE A 240 27.98 -8.58 8.73
CA PHE A 240 28.63 -9.39 9.75
C PHE A 240 29.08 -10.75 9.22
N GLY A 241 30.27 -10.84 8.61
CA GLY A 241 30.92 -12.13 8.32
C GLY A 241 30.05 -13.16 7.59
N ARG A 242 30.51 -14.42 7.52
CA ARG A 242 29.81 -15.48 6.77
C ARG A 242 29.46 -16.72 7.63
N ASN A 243 29.59 -16.60 8.95
CA ASN A 243 29.17 -17.65 9.88
C ASN A 243 27.64 -17.81 9.91
N CYS A 244 27.15 -18.78 10.69
CA CYS A 244 25.73 -19.12 10.76
C CYS A 244 24.84 -17.90 11.09
N VAL A 245 25.29 -17.01 11.99
CA VAL A 245 24.56 -15.80 12.39
C VAL A 245 24.72 -14.68 11.36
N GLY A 246 25.91 -14.55 10.77
CA GLY A 246 26.22 -13.56 9.74
C GLY A 246 25.34 -13.63 8.51
N LYS A 247 24.93 -14.85 8.12
CA LYS A 247 23.99 -15.06 7.01
C LYS A 247 22.58 -14.48 7.26
N LEU A 248 22.25 -14.12 8.50
CA LEU A 248 20.96 -13.49 8.83
C LEU A 248 20.95 -11.98 8.55
N PHE A 249 22.10 -11.31 8.63
CA PHE A 249 22.22 -9.87 8.37
C PHE A 249 21.77 -9.45 6.96
N PRO A 250 22.16 -10.13 5.85
CA PRO A 250 21.69 -9.75 4.53
C PRO A 250 20.18 -9.97 4.35
N LEU A 251 19.62 -11.04 4.93
CA LEU A 251 18.16 -11.29 4.89
C LEU A 251 17.39 -10.21 5.69
N LEU A 252 17.93 -9.80 6.83
CA LEU A 252 17.38 -8.70 7.62
C LEU A 252 17.45 -7.37 6.86
N ALA A 253 18.55 -7.12 6.13
CA ALA A 253 18.74 -5.94 5.31
C ALA A 253 17.77 -5.90 4.12
N GLU A 254 17.58 -7.03 3.44
CA GLU A 254 16.60 -7.19 2.36
C GLU A 254 15.18 -6.93 2.87
N MET A 255 14.78 -7.54 3.99
CA MET A 255 13.49 -7.29 4.64
C MET A 255 13.29 -5.80 4.99
N GLN A 256 14.32 -5.16 5.56
CA GLN A 256 14.27 -3.74 5.88
C GLN A 256 14.12 -2.88 4.61
N SER A 257 14.81 -3.22 3.51
CA SER A 257 14.70 -2.51 2.24
C SER A 257 13.31 -2.63 1.64
N SER A 258 12.75 -3.84 1.57
CA SER A 258 11.39 -4.04 1.05
C SER A 258 10.34 -3.31 1.89
N LEU A 259 10.49 -3.28 3.23
CA LEU A 259 9.60 -2.49 4.10
C LEU A 259 9.75 -0.98 3.84
N ARG A 260 10.98 -0.49 3.64
CA ARG A 260 11.25 0.92 3.34
C ARG A 260 10.61 1.33 2.01
N GLU A 261 10.79 0.52 0.97
CA GLU A 261 10.20 0.74 -0.35
C GLU A 261 8.66 0.73 -0.29
N ALA A 262 8.07 -0.24 0.40
CA ALA A 262 6.62 -0.31 0.58
C ALA A 262 6.07 0.93 1.31
N VAL A 263 6.70 1.34 2.42
CA VAL A 263 6.31 2.56 3.17
C VAL A 263 6.49 3.82 2.32
N SER A 264 7.57 3.91 1.55
CA SER A 264 7.82 5.05 0.66
C SER A 264 6.76 5.13 -0.45
N ALA A 265 6.47 4.01 -1.11
CA ALA A 265 5.45 3.93 -2.15
C ALA A 265 4.06 4.29 -1.60
N ILE A 266 3.72 3.83 -0.39
CA ILE A 266 2.46 4.21 0.27
C ILE A 266 2.43 5.72 0.55
N ARG A 267 3.51 6.31 1.10
CA ARG A 267 3.57 7.77 1.35
C ARG A 267 3.37 8.59 0.09
N SER A 268 4.13 8.29 -0.98
CA SER A 268 4.00 8.98 -2.26
C SER A 268 2.62 8.76 -2.88
N GLY A 269 2.07 7.54 -2.80
CA GLY A 269 0.72 7.23 -3.26
C GLY A 269 -0.35 8.02 -2.52
N THR A 270 -0.28 8.10 -1.19
CA THR A 270 -1.22 8.90 -0.38
C THR A 270 -1.13 10.39 -0.65
N GLU A 271 0.08 10.93 -0.87
CA GLU A 271 0.24 12.34 -1.22
C GLU A 271 -0.39 12.66 -2.58
N ASN A 272 -0.21 11.77 -3.57
CA ASN A 272 -0.84 11.92 -4.88
C ASN A 272 -2.38 11.84 -4.79
N ILE A 273 -2.93 10.91 -4.00
CA ILE A 273 -4.38 10.80 -3.80
C ILE A 273 -4.92 12.05 -3.08
N TYR A 274 -4.19 12.57 -2.09
CA TYR A 274 -4.58 13.80 -1.38
C TYR A 274 -4.65 14.99 -2.35
N ARG A 275 -3.60 15.20 -3.16
CA ARG A 275 -3.59 16.24 -4.21
C ARG A 275 -4.74 16.07 -5.20
N GLY A 276 -4.95 14.85 -5.70
CA GLY A 276 -6.06 14.55 -6.61
C GLY A 276 -7.44 14.78 -5.99
N SER A 277 -7.62 14.46 -4.70
CA SER A 277 -8.87 14.71 -3.98
C SER A 277 -9.13 16.21 -3.80
N ALA A 278 -8.09 16.99 -3.53
CA ALA A 278 -8.18 18.46 -3.48
C ALA A 278 -8.52 19.08 -4.84
N GLU A 279 -7.95 18.57 -5.93
CA GLU A 279 -8.31 18.96 -7.31
C GLU A 279 -9.77 18.61 -7.63
N ILE A 280 -10.22 17.40 -7.27
CA ILE A 280 -11.63 16.98 -7.42
C ILE A 280 -12.54 17.92 -6.63
N SER A 281 -12.22 18.23 -5.38
CA SER A 281 -13.03 19.15 -4.56
C SER A 281 -13.11 20.54 -5.19
N SER A 282 -11.99 21.08 -5.67
CA SER A 282 -11.98 22.37 -6.36
C SER A 282 -12.80 22.35 -7.65
N GLY A 283 -12.66 21.30 -8.47
CA GLY A 283 -13.42 21.14 -9.71
C GLY A 283 -14.91 20.93 -9.46
N ASN A 284 -15.26 20.25 -8.35
CA ASN A 284 -16.64 20.03 -7.97
C ASN A 284 -17.31 21.31 -7.44
N ASN A 285 -16.56 22.20 -6.76
CA ASN A 285 -17.05 23.53 -6.40
C ASN A 285 -17.35 24.38 -7.63
N ASP A 286 -16.50 24.34 -8.66
CA ASP A 286 -16.76 25.00 -9.95
C ASP A 286 -18.01 24.43 -10.63
N LEU A 287 -18.16 23.10 -10.64
CA LEU A 287 -19.35 22.43 -11.17
C LEU A 287 -20.62 22.82 -10.40
N SER A 288 -20.54 22.94 -9.07
CA SER A 288 -21.65 23.43 -8.22
C SER A 288 -22.07 24.83 -8.65
N SER A 289 -21.12 25.76 -8.73
CA SER A 289 -21.39 27.15 -9.13
C SER A 289 -22.03 27.24 -10.50
N ARG A 290 -21.54 26.45 -11.47
CA ARG A 290 -22.12 26.41 -12.82
C ARG A 290 -23.50 25.75 -12.86
N THR A 291 -23.74 24.76 -12.01
CA THR A 291 -25.06 24.11 -11.89
C THR A 291 -26.08 25.07 -11.28
N GLU A 292 -25.69 25.86 -10.28
CA GLU A 292 -26.51 26.93 -9.71
C GLU A 292 -26.82 28.04 -10.73
N GLU A 293 -25.81 28.49 -11.48
CA GLU A 293 -25.98 29.47 -12.55
C GLU A 293 -26.90 28.94 -13.66
N GLN A 294 -26.74 27.68 -14.05
CA GLN A 294 -27.59 27.01 -15.03
C GLN A 294 -29.03 26.87 -14.53
N ALA A 295 -29.23 26.55 -13.25
CA ALA A 295 -30.57 26.48 -12.65
C ALA A 295 -31.27 27.85 -12.70
N ALA A 296 -30.56 28.93 -12.33
CA ALA A 296 -31.09 30.29 -12.43
C ALA A 296 -31.45 30.69 -13.87
N ALA A 297 -30.58 30.36 -14.84
CA ALA A 297 -30.84 30.63 -16.25
C ALA A 297 -32.04 29.83 -16.80
N LEU A 298 -32.21 28.58 -16.35
CA LEU A 298 -33.38 27.76 -16.70
C LEU A 298 -34.67 28.33 -16.10
N GLU A 299 -34.64 28.85 -14.88
CA GLU A 299 -35.78 29.49 -14.23
C GLU A 299 -36.23 30.75 -15.00
N GLU A 300 -35.27 31.60 -15.39
CA GLU A 300 -35.55 32.78 -16.24
C GLU A 300 -36.07 32.40 -17.63
N THR A 301 -35.50 31.34 -18.22
CA THR A 301 -35.96 30.81 -19.51
C THR A 301 -37.38 30.26 -19.40
N ALA A 302 -37.70 29.52 -18.34
CA ALA A 302 -39.04 28.99 -18.10
C ALA A 302 -40.06 30.12 -17.93
N ALA A 303 -39.75 31.15 -17.13
CA ALA A 303 -40.60 32.33 -16.97
C ALA A 303 -40.82 33.08 -18.30
N SER A 304 -39.75 33.25 -19.10
CA SER A 304 -39.83 33.84 -20.43
C SER A 304 -40.69 33.02 -21.39
N MET A 305 -40.62 31.69 -21.29
CA MET A 305 -41.42 30.77 -22.08
C MET A 305 -42.90 30.80 -21.70
N GLU A 306 -43.24 30.94 -20.42
CA GLU A 306 -44.62 31.17 -19.98
C GLU A 306 -45.18 32.48 -20.55
N GLN A 307 -44.40 33.56 -20.48
CA GLN A 307 -44.80 34.86 -21.03
C GLN A 307 -44.97 34.81 -22.56
N LEU A 308 -44.05 34.15 -23.27
CA LEU A 308 -44.15 33.93 -24.72
C LEU A 308 -45.38 33.09 -25.07
N THR A 309 -45.64 32.01 -24.34
CA THR A 309 -46.83 31.16 -24.53
C THR A 309 -48.11 31.97 -24.37
N ALA A 310 -48.20 32.80 -23.33
CA ALA A 310 -49.34 33.68 -23.10
C ALA A 310 -49.53 34.69 -24.25
N THR A 311 -48.44 35.31 -24.71
CA THR A 311 -48.47 36.31 -25.79
C THR A 311 -48.85 35.69 -27.13
N VAL A 312 -48.32 34.51 -27.47
CA VAL A 312 -48.65 33.77 -28.69
C VAL A 312 -50.11 33.34 -28.68
N LYS A 313 -50.62 32.82 -27.54
CA LYS A 313 -52.03 32.47 -27.39
C LYS A 313 -52.95 33.70 -27.56
N PHE A 314 -52.56 34.84 -26.97
CA PHE A 314 -53.28 36.10 -27.12
C PHE A 314 -53.30 36.60 -28.57
N ASN A 315 -52.17 36.51 -29.28
CA ASN A 315 -52.07 36.86 -30.69
C ASN A 315 -52.94 35.97 -31.60
N ALA A 316 -53.01 34.66 -31.30
CA ALA A 316 -53.86 33.73 -32.05
C ALA A 316 -55.34 34.10 -31.91
N GLU A 317 -55.78 34.46 -30.70
CA GLU A 317 -57.15 34.90 -30.44
C GLU A 317 -57.44 36.24 -31.11
N ASN A 318 -56.52 37.21 -31.02
CA ASN A 318 -56.66 38.50 -31.70
C ASN A 318 -56.74 38.34 -33.22
N ALA A 319 -55.94 37.47 -33.81
CA ALA A 319 -55.99 37.19 -35.26
C ALA A 319 -57.35 36.57 -35.65
N ARG A 320 -57.89 35.65 -34.85
CA ARG A 320 -59.25 35.09 -35.07
C ARG A 320 -60.33 36.15 -34.95
N GLN A 321 -60.25 36.99 -33.92
CA GLN A 321 -61.22 38.08 -33.70
C GLN A 321 -61.15 39.11 -34.84
N ALA A 322 -59.95 39.53 -35.25
CA ALA A 322 -59.74 40.44 -36.37
C ALA A 322 -60.26 39.84 -37.68
N SER A 323 -60.03 38.54 -37.93
CA SER A 323 -60.59 37.84 -39.09
C SER A 323 -62.12 37.86 -39.09
N SER A 324 -62.76 37.64 -37.93
CA SER A 324 -64.23 37.73 -37.81
C SER A 324 -64.76 39.15 -38.05
N ILE A 325 -64.06 40.18 -37.57
CA ILE A 325 -64.42 41.58 -37.80
C ILE A 325 -64.28 41.92 -39.29
N ALA A 326 -63.19 41.51 -39.93
CA ALA A 326 -62.97 41.73 -41.35
C ALA A 326 -64.04 41.03 -42.21
N GLU A 327 -64.45 39.81 -41.85
CA GLU A 327 -65.56 39.11 -42.52
C GLU A 327 -66.88 39.90 -42.43
N LYS A 328 -67.23 40.43 -41.25
CA LYS A 328 -68.42 41.29 -41.07
C LYS A 328 -68.31 42.60 -41.88
N ALA A 329 -67.12 43.20 -41.92
CA ALA A 329 -66.87 44.39 -42.71
C ALA A 329 -67.02 44.11 -44.22
N SER A 330 -66.53 42.97 -44.69
CA SER A 330 -66.67 42.51 -46.08
C SER A 330 -68.14 42.31 -46.47
N GLN A 331 -68.92 41.65 -45.61
CA GLN A 331 -70.37 41.50 -45.81
C GLN A 331 -71.09 42.85 -45.89
N THR A 332 -70.71 43.79 -45.03
CA THR A 332 -71.27 45.15 -45.02
C THR A 332 -70.90 45.92 -46.29
N ALA A 333 -69.63 45.90 -46.69
CA ALA A 333 -69.16 46.55 -47.91
C ALA A 333 -69.80 45.94 -49.17
N SER A 334 -70.02 44.62 -49.20
CA SER A 334 -70.73 43.93 -50.28
C SER A 334 -72.18 44.40 -50.39
N ARG A 335 -72.89 44.50 -49.26
CA ARG A 335 -74.25 45.04 -49.21
C ARG A 335 -74.30 46.51 -49.66
N SER A 336 -73.36 47.33 -49.21
CA SER A 336 -73.23 48.75 -49.63
C SER A 336 -72.96 48.86 -51.13
N GLY A 337 -72.07 48.04 -51.68
CA GLY A 337 -71.79 47.99 -53.11
C GLY A 337 -73.03 47.63 -53.94
N LYS A 338 -73.85 46.69 -53.47
CA LYS A 338 -75.15 46.38 -54.10
C LYS A 338 -76.10 47.57 -54.07
N LEU A 339 -76.23 48.23 -52.91
CA LEU A 339 -77.10 49.40 -52.75
C LEU A 339 -76.69 50.56 -53.68
N VAL A 340 -75.38 50.80 -53.80
CA VAL A 340 -74.83 51.79 -54.74
C VAL A 340 -75.18 51.42 -56.18
N GLY A 341 -75.07 50.14 -56.55
CA GLY A 341 -75.51 49.64 -57.86
C GLY A 341 -77.00 49.93 -58.14
N ASP A 342 -77.87 49.69 -57.16
CA ASP A 342 -79.31 49.99 -57.28
C ASP A 342 -79.57 51.50 -57.46
N VAL A 343 -78.77 52.36 -56.81
CA VAL A 343 -78.85 53.83 -56.98
C VAL A 343 -78.40 54.27 -58.38
N VAL A 344 -77.36 53.66 -58.96
CA VAL A 344 -76.93 53.94 -60.35
C VAL A 344 -78.06 53.63 -61.33
N VAL A 345 -78.69 52.45 -61.21
CA VAL A 345 -79.84 52.05 -62.05
C VAL A 345 -80.99 53.04 -61.91
N THR A 346 -81.27 53.51 -60.69
CA THR A 346 -82.31 54.51 -60.44
C THR A 346 -81.99 55.86 -61.09
N MET A 347 -80.74 56.34 -60.98
CA MET A 347 -80.29 57.58 -61.62
C MET A 347 -80.35 57.51 -63.15
N GLU A 348 -80.02 56.36 -63.73
CA GLU A 348 -80.18 56.11 -65.17
C GLU A 348 -81.66 56.15 -65.58
N GLY A 349 -82.55 55.55 -64.78
CA GLY A 349 -84.00 55.64 -64.96
C GLY A 349 -84.54 57.08 -64.91
N ILE A 350 -84.06 57.90 -63.96
CA ILE A 350 -84.42 59.33 -63.84
C ILE A 350 -83.89 60.13 -65.03
N SER A 351 -82.64 59.89 -65.46
CA SER A 351 -82.03 60.55 -66.62
C SER A 351 -82.83 60.27 -67.90
N ASN A 352 -83.19 58.99 -68.13
CA ASN A 352 -84.02 58.57 -69.26
C ASN A 352 -85.43 59.19 -69.21
N SER A 353 -86.04 59.26 -68.02
CA SER A 353 -87.36 59.89 -67.84
C SER A 353 -87.30 61.40 -68.11
N SER A 354 -86.23 62.06 -67.67
CA SER A 354 -86.02 63.50 -67.88
C SER A 354 -85.80 63.83 -69.36
N ARG A 355 -85.06 63.00 -70.11
CA ARG A 355 -84.92 63.15 -71.58
C ARG A 355 -86.27 63.05 -72.29
N LYS A 356 -87.11 62.09 -71.92
CA LYS A 356 -88.48 61.97 -72.47
C LYS A 356 -89.32 63.22 -72.18
N ILE A 357 -89.21 63.80 -70.98
CA ILE A 357 -89.91 65.05 -70.67
C ILE A 357 -89.37 66.20 -71.55
N SER A 358 -88.06 66.30 -71.75
CA SER A 358 -87.44 67.30 -72.63
C SER A 358 -87.94 67.20 -74.08
N GLU A 359 -88.13 65.98 -74.59
CA GLU A 359 -88.71 65.73 -75.92
C GLU A 359 -90.17 66.20 -75.96
N ILE A 360 -90.97 65.87 -74.95
CA ILE A 360 -92.37 66.31 -74.85
C ILE A 360 -92.47 67.84 -74.77
N THR A 361 -91.63 68.50 -73.98
CA THR A 361 -91.64 69.97 -73.84
C THR A 361 -91.24 70.65 -75.14
N SER A 362 -90.31 70.06 -75.91
CA SER A 362 -89.96 70.53 -77.26
C SER A 362 -91.14 70.44 -78.23
N VAL A 363 -91.92 69.36 -78.17
CA VAL A 363 -93.17 69.21 -78.94
C VAL A 363 -94.20 70.25 -78.50
N ILE A 364 -94.40 70.48 -77.20
CA ILE A 364 -95.33 71.49 -76.67
C ILE A 364 -94.93 72.89 -77.15
N ASN A 365 -93.64 73.24 -77.08
CA ASN A 365 -93.14 74.52 -77.57
C ASN A 365 -93.38 74.67 -79.09
N SER A 366 -93.18 73.60 -79.86
CA SER A 366 -93.49 73.56 -81.30
C SER A 366 -94.98 73.77 -81.58
N ILE A 367 -95.87 73.13 -80.81
CA ILE A 367 -97.33 73.33 -80.90
C ILE A 367 -97.71 74.76 -80.54
N ALA A 368 -97.13 75.32 -79.47
CA ALA A 368 -97.36 76.70 -79.06
C ALA A 368 -96.91 77.69 -80.14
N PHE A 369 -95.76 77.45 -80.79
CA PHE A 369 -95.30 78.24 -81.93
C PHE A 369 -96.26 78.15 -83.12
N GLN A 370 -96.69 76.94 -83.51
CA GLN A 370 -97.67 76.74 -84.57
C GLN A 370 -99.00 77.45 -84.25
N THR A 371 -99.46 77.37 -83.00
CA THR A 371 -100.69 78.04 -82.52
C THR A 371 -100.56 79.56 -82.56
N ASN A 372 -99.38 80.10 -82.22
CA ASN A 372 -99.07 81.52 -82.33
C ASN A 372 -99.10 82.01 -83.79
N ILE A 373 -98.61 81.21 -84.75
CA ILE A 373 -98.69 81.51 -86.19
C ILE A 373 -100.14 81.42 -86.70
N LEU A 374 -100.90 80.40 -86.31
CA LEU A 374 -102.32 80.26 -86.64
C LEU A 374 -103.15 81.45 -86.11
N ALA A 375 -102.90 81.87 -84.87
CA ALA A 375 -103.55 83.01 -84.25
C ALA A 375 -103.18 84.34 -84.91
N LEU A 376 -101.92 84.51 -85.34
CA LEU A 376 -101.49 85.65 -86.13
C LEU A 376 -102.22 85.71 -87.47
N ASN A 377 -102.29 84.59 -88.19
CA ASN A 377 -103.02 84.49 -89.46
C ASN A 377 -104.51 84.81 -89.28
N ALA A 378 -105.14 84.31 -88.21
CA ALA A 378 -106.52 84.61 -87.87
C ALA A 378 -106.74 86.09 -87.51
N ALA A 379 -105.81 86.72 -86.78
CA ALA A 379 -105.87 88.15 -86.46
C ALA A 379 -105.73 89.03 -87.71
N VAL A 380 -104.88 88.63 -88.66
CA VAL A 380 -104.73 89.31 -89.96
C VAL A 380 -106.01 89.21 -90.80
N GLU A 381 -106.61 88.03 -90.90
CA GLU A 381 -107.85 87.84 -91.66
C GLU A 381 -109.05 88.53 -90.99
N ALA A 382 -109.08 88.58 -89.65
CA ALA A 382 -110.07 89.35 -88.89
C ALA A 382 -109.93 90.87 -89.10
N ALA A 383 -108.70 91.40 -89.20
CA ALA A 383 -108.46 92.80 -89.57
C ALA A 383 -108.91 93.12 -91.01
N ARG A 384 -108.79 92.13 -91.92
CA ARG A 384 -109.22 92.22 -93.32
C ARG A 384 -110.74 92.29 -93.48
N ALA A 385 -111.50 91.69 -92.55
CA ALA A 385 -112.96 91.69 -92.52
C ALA A 385 -113.60 92.97 -91.93
N GLY A 386 -112.81 93.96 -91.50
CA GLY A 386 -113.32 95.24 -90.99
C GLY A 386 -114.15 95.11 -89.70
N GLU A 387 -115.21 95.91 -89.55
CA GLU A 387 -116.06 95.92 -88.33
C GLU A 387 -116.72 94.55 -88.02
N GLN A 388 -116.95 93.69 -89.03
CA GLN A 388 -117.52 92.35 -88.82
C GLN A 388 -116.53 91.35 -88.20
N GLY A 389 -115.22 91.60 -88.32
CA GLY A 389 -114.15 90.73 -87.80
C GLY A 389 -113.71 91.06 -86.37
N ARG A 390 -114.29 92.10 -85.76
CA ARG A 390 -113.79 92.69 -84.51
C ARG A 390 -113.82 91.74 -83.31
N GLY A 391 -114.87 90.91 -83.19
CA GLY A 391 -114.95 89.86 -82.17
C GLY A 391 -113.95 88.72 -82.40
N PHE A 392 -113.73 88.33 -83.66
CA PHE A 392 -112.73 87.34 -84.04
C PHE A 392 -111.29 87.81 -83.78
N ALA A 393 -110.99 89.08 -84.01
CA ALA A 393 -109.68 89.67 -83.75
C ALA A 393 -109.32 89.62 -82.25
N VAL A 394 -110.29 89.83 -81.36
CA VAL A 394 -110.08 89.72 -79.89
C VAL A 394 -109.78 88.27 -79.50
N VAL A 395 -110.54 87.31 -80.01
CA VAL A 395 -110.29 85.87 -79.76
C VAL A 395 -108.93 85.45 -80.31
N ALA A 396 -108.56 85.88 -81.51
CA ALA A 396 -107.26 85.60 -82.10
C ALA A 396 -106.11 86.21 -81.28
N GLY A 397 -106.29 87.42 -80.74
CA GLY A 397 -105.35 88.05 -79.81
C GLY A 397 -105.18 87.28 -78.50
N GLU A 398 -106.28 86.78 -77.93
CA GLU A 398 -106.26 85.98 -76.69
C GLU A 398 -105.60 84.61 -76.92
N VAL A 399 -105.91 83.93 -78.03
CA VAL A 399 -105.25 82.66 -78.43
C VAL A 399 -103.75 82.88 -78.65
N ARG A 400 -103.36 84.01 -79.25
CA ARG A 400 -101.95 84.36 -79.44
C ARG A 400 -101.24 84.60 -78.10
N ASN A 401 -101.88 85.30 -77.17
CA ASN A 401 -101.34 85.53 -75.83
C ASN A 401 -101.17 84.18 -75.09
N LEU A 402 -102.19 83.32 -75.13
CA LEU A 402 -102.14 81.98 -74.54
C LEU A 402 -101.01 81.13 -75.16
N ALA A 403 -100.85 81.16 -76.48
CA ALA A 403 -99.77 80.47 -77.17
C ALA A 403 -98.38 80.98 -76.76
N SER A 404 -98.19 82.30 -76.63
CA SER A 404 -96.94 82.89 -76.13
C SER A 404 -96.67 82.52 -74.66
N ARG A 405 -97.70 82.47 -73.82
CA ARG A 405 -97.59 82.02 -72.43
C ARG A 405 -97.23 80.54 -72.33
N SER A 406 -97.85 79.69 -73.16
CA SER A 406 -97.52 78.26 -73.27
C SER A 406 -96.10 78.02 -73.76
N ALA A 407 -95.61 78.79 -74.74
CA ALA A 407 -94.22 78.72 -75.19
C ALA A 407 -93.23 79.15 -74.10
N GLY A 408 -93.55 80.22 -73.36
CA GLY A 408 -92.77 80.67 -72.21
C GLY A 408 -92.66 79.60 -71.11
N ALA A 409 -93.79 79.01 -70.73
CA ALA A 409 -93.85 77.94 -69.74
C ALA A 409 -93.12 76.66 -70.22
N ALA A 410 -93.27 76.29 -71.49
CA ALA A 410 -92.57 75.14 -72.06
C ALA A 410 -91.04 75.32 -72.03
N LYS A 411 -90.54 76.53 -72.33
CA LYS A 411 -89.12 76.86 -72.27
C LYS A 411 -88.57 76.91 -70.84
N GLU A 412 -89.37 77.34 -69.88
CA GLU A 412 -89.03 77.30 -68.46
C GLU A 412 -88.91 75.85 -67.96
N ILE A 413 -89.86 74.98 -68.33
CA ILE A 413 -89.79 73.55 -68.03
C ILE A 413 -88.56 72.91 -68.72
N GLU A 414 -88.30 73.23 -69.99
CA GLU A 414 -87.13 72.73 -70.72
C GLU A 414 -85.82 73.09 -70.00
N THR A 415 -85.71 74.33 -69.48
CA THR A 415 -84.55 74.78 -68.70
C THR A 415 -84.41 74.01 -67.39
N LEU A 416 -85.50 73.82 -66.65
CA LEU A 416 -85.50 73.06 -65.38
C LEU A 416 -85.17 71.57 -65.59
N ILE A 417 -85.62 70.98 -66.70
CA ILE A 417 -85.30 69.60 -67.07
C ILE A 417 -83.84 69.47 -67.51
N ALA A 418 -83.32 70.43 -68.27
CA ALA A 418 -81.90 70.47 -68.63
C ALA A 418 -80.99 70.55 -67.38
N ASP A 419 -81.35 71.40 -66.41
CA ASP A 419 -80.66 71.46 -65.12
C ASP A 419 -80.77 70.12 -64.36
N SER A 420 -81.97 69.53 -64.31
CA SER A 420 -82.20 68.22 -63.67
C SER A 420 -81.37 67.11 -64.30
N VAL A 421 -81.27 67.05 -65.63
CA VAL A 421 -80.42 66.08 -66.35
C VAL A 421 -78.95 66.28 -66.00
N SER A 422 -78.48 67.54 -65.96
CA SER A 422 -77.11 67.88 -65.57
C SER A 422 -76.80 67.39 -64.15
N ARG A 423 -77.68 67.70 -63.19
CA ARG A 423 -77.54 67.27 -61.78
C ARG A 423 -77.59 65.75 -61.62
N VAL A 424 -78.46 65.06 -62.35
CA VAL A 424 -78.53 63.59 -62.35
C VAL A 424 -77.28 62.97 -62.95
N ASN A 425 -76.71 63.55 -64.02
CA ASN A 425 -75.45 63.07 -64.60
C ASN A 425 -74.28 63.24 -63.62
N SER A 426 -74.17 64.41 -62.96
CA SER A 426 -73.17 64.62 -61.91
C SER A 426 -73.37 63.67 -60.72
N GLY A 427 -74.62 63.44 -60.29
CA GLY A 427 -74.93 62.47 -59.24
C GLY A 427 -74.56 61.04 -59.64
N SER A 428 -74.84 60.63 -60.88
CA SER A 428 -74.48 59.32 -61.41
C SER A 428 -72.95 59.12 -61.46
N ALA A 429 -72.19 60.15 -61.81
CA ALA A 429 -70.72 60.11 -61.78
C ALA A 429 -70.19 59.88 -60.36
N LEU A 430 -70.68 60.63 -59.36
CA LEU A 430 -70.28 60.48 -57.95
C LEU A 430 -70.66 59.11 -57.38
N VAL A 431 -71.83 58.57 -57.73
CA VAL A 431 -72.27 57.26 -57.27
C VAL A 431 -71.45 56.14 -57.93
N ASN A 432 -71.07 56.27 -59.20
CA ASN A 432 -70.16 55.33 -59.85
C ASN A 432 -68.77 55.34 -59.21
N GLU A 433 -68.23 56.52 -58.89
CA GLU A 433 -66.98 56.66 -58.16
C GLU A 433 -67.07 55.99 -56.78
N ALA A 434 -68.12 56.26 -56.01
CA ALA A 434 -68.39 55.59 -54.74
C ALA A 434 -68.48 54.06 -54.89
N GLY A 435 -69.06 53.57 -55.99
CA GLY A 435 -69.12 52.14 -56.32
C GLY A 435 -67.75 51.52 -56.57
N ASN A 436 -66.85 52.24 -57.24
CA ASN A 436 -65.46 51.81 -57.45
C ASN A 436 -64.69 51.81 -56.12
N THR A 437 -64.83 52.85 -55.28
CA THR A 437 -64.23 52.87 -53.94
C THR A 437 -64.71 51.70 -53.08
N MET A 438 -65.99 51.32 -53.15
CA MET A 438 -66.50 50.16 -52.42
C MET A 438 -65.86 48.83 -52.89
N LYS A 439 -65.54 48.69 -54.17
CA LYS A 439 -64.80 47.52 -54.68
C LYS A 439 -63.37 47.48 -54.16
N GLU A 440 -62.70 48.63 -54.07
CA GLU A 440 -61.36 48.74 -53.48
C GLU A 440 -61.37 48.39 -51.98
N VAL A 441 -62.38 48.88 -51.24
CA VAL A 441 -62.58 48.52 -49.82
C VAL A 441 -62.80 47.01 -49.66
N LEU A 442 -63.66 46.41 -50.49
CA LEU A 442 -63.88 44.95 -50.48
C LEU A 442 -62.58 44.17 -50.68
N LYS A 443 -61.75 44.61 -51.63
CA LYS A 443 -60.44 43.99 -51.88
C LYS A 443 -59.51 44.12 -50.66
N ALA A 444 -59.37 45.33 -50.11
CA ALA A 444 -58.52 45.58 -48.94
C ALA A 444 -58.95 44.78 -47.69
N VAL A 445 -60.26 44.65 -47.46
CA VAL A 445 -60.80 43.84 -46.37
C VAL A 445 -60.56 42.36 -46.61
N SER A 446 -60.71 41.87 -47.86
CA SER A 446 -60.39 40.49 -48.22
C SER A 446 -58.91 40.17 -47.98
N ASP A 447 -58.01 41.06 -48.40
CA ASP A 447 -56.57 40.93 -48.17
C ASP A 447 -56.25 40.90 -46.67
N THR A 448 -56.91 41.75 -45.87
CA THR A 448 -56.79 41.77 -44.41
C THR A 448 -57.23 40.44 -43.79
N THR A 449 -58.38 39.88 -44.22
CA THR A 449 -58.85 38.56 -43.77
C THR A 449 -57.85 37.46 -44.09
N GLN A 450 -57.22 37.51 -45.26
CA GLN A 450 -56.21 36.52 -45.65
C GLN A 450 -54.94 36.62 -44.80
N ILE A 451 -54.44 37.83 -44.54
CA ILE A 451 -53.30 38.05 -43.64
C ILE A 451 -53.62 37.53 -42.23
N MET A 452 -54.81 37.82 -41.70
CA MET A 452 -55.21 37.33 -40.38
C MET A 452 -55.27 35.79 -40.30
N LYS A 453 -55.69 35.11 -41.38
CA LYS A 453 -55.64 33.64 -41.46
C LYS A 453 -54.20 33.12 -41.47
N GLN A 454 -53.30 33.77 -42.20
CA GLN A 454 -51.87 33.42 -42.21
C GLN A 454 -51.22 33.62 -40.83
N ILE A 455 -51.52 34.74 -40.16
CA ILE A 455 -51.05 35.00 -38.79
C ILE A 455 -51.56 33.90 -37.85
N ALA A 456 -52.86 33.61 -37.85
CA ALA A 456 -53.42 32.57 -36.99
C ALA A 456 -52.75 31.19 -37.21
N SER A 457 -52.45 30.83 -38.46
CA SER A 457 -51.73 29.60 -38.78
C SER A 457 -50.28 29.63 -38.29
N ALA A 458 -49.56 30.72 -38.51
CA ALA A 458 -48.18 30.87 -38.05
C ALA A 458 -48.08 30.87 -36.52
N THR A 459 -49.05 31.48 -35.84
CA THR A 459 -49.13 31.51 -34.37
C THR A 459 -49.46 30.12 -33.78
N ASP A 460 -50.28 29.31 -34.45
CA ASP A 460 -50.51 27.91 -34.05
C ASP A 460 -49.24 27.07 -34.15
N GLU A 461 -48.44 27.27 -35.20
CA GLU A 461 -47.14 26.61 -35.37
C GLU A 461 -46.10 27.08 -34.34
N GLN A 462 -46.03 28.38 -34.07
CA GLN A 462 -45.23 28.94 -32.97
C GLN A 462 -45.62 28.33 -31.62
N SER A 463 -46.92 28.18 -31.34
CA SER A 463 -47.38 27.57 -30.09
C SER A 463 -46.90 26.12 -29.94
N LYS A 464 -46.89 25.34 -31.03
CA LYS A 464 -46.36 23.98 -31.03
C LYS A 464 -44.84 23.95 -30.81
N GLY A 465 -44.10 24.85 -31.47
CA GLY A 465 -42.66 25.00 -31.28
C GLY A 465 -42.31 25.38 -29.84
N ILE A 466 -43.03 26.34 -29.26
CA ILE A 466 -42.87 26.74 -27.86
C ILE A 466 -43.15 25.57 -26.90
N SER A 467 -44.19 24.76 -27.17
CA SER A 467 -44.48 23.58 -26.36
C SER A 467 -43.33 22.56 -26.40
N GLN A 468 -42.66 22.36 -27.54
CA GLN A 468 -41.50 21.48 -27.64
C GLN A 468 -40.30 22.04 -26.87
N VAL A 469 -40.04 23.34 -26.99
CA VAL A 469 -38.97 23.99 -26.21
C VAL A 469 -39.25 23.89 -24.71
N SER A 470 -40.50 24.03 -24.27
CA SER A 470 -40.88 23.85 -22.87
C SER A 470 -40.57 22.43 -22.34
N VAL A 471 -40.80 21.39 -23.15
CA VAL A 471 -40.40 20.01 -22.79
C VAL A 471 -38.88 19.91 -22.67
N ALA A 472 -38.11 20.47 -23.61
CA ALA A 472 -36.65 20.46 -23.56
C ALA A 472 -36.10 21.20 -22.33
N VAL A 473 -36.70 22.34 -21.95
CA VAL A 473 -36.35 23.08 -20.71
C VAL A 473 -36.63 22.22 -19.48
N SER A 474 -37.75 21.49 -19.44
CA SER A 474 -38.06 20.57 -18.33
C SER A 474 -37.07 19.40 -18.24
N GLU A 475 -36.60 18.86 -19.36
CA GLU A 475 -35.55 17.83 -19.38
C GLU A 475 -34.21 18.40 -18.89
N MET A 476 -33.85 19.62 -19.32
CA MET A 476 -32.65 20.31 -18.85
C MET A 476 -32.69 20.59 -17.35
N ASP A 477 -33.85 20.95 -16.78
CA ASP A 477 -34.04 21.11 -15.34
C ASP A 477 -33.80 19.77 -14.61
N SER A 478 -34.37 18.67 -15.11
CA SER A 478 -34.12 17.34 -14.53
C SER A 478 -32.63 16.96 -14.52
N VAL A 479 -31.89 17.25 -15.60
CA VAL A 479 -30.44 17.01 -15.66
C VAL A 479 -29.69 17.94 -14.70
N THR A 480 -30.12 19.19 -14.58
CA THR A 480 -29.52 20.17 -13.66
C THR A 480 -29.68 19.74 -12.20
N GLN A 481 -30.86 19.25 -11.82
CA GLN A 481 -31.08 18.66 -10.49
C GLN A 481 -30.25 17.40 -10.25
N GLN A 482 -30.10 16.55 -11.28
CA GLN A 482 -29.24 15.37 -11.19
C GLN A 482 -27.76 15.75 -11.02
N ASN A 483 -27.30 16.81 -11.70
CA ASN A 483 -25.95 17.36 -11.53
C ASN A 483 -25.75 17.90 -10.11
N ALA A 484 -26.74 18.59 -9.54
CA ALA A 484 -26.67 19.05 -8.15
C ALA A 484 -26.52 17.88 -7.16
N ALA A 485 -27.30 16.81 -7.35
CA ALA A 485 -27.17 15.59 -6.54
C ALA A 485 -25.79 14.90 -6.73
N LEU A 486 -25.27 14.88 -7.96
CA LEU A 486 -23.93 14.35 -8.25
C LEU A 486 -22.84 15.19 -7.58
N VAL A 487 -22.98 16.51 -7.58
CA VAL A 487 -22.06 17.43 -6.89
C VAL A 487 -22.01 17.10 -5.40
N GLU A 488 -23.14 16.89 -4.73
CA GLU A 488 -23.15 16.48 -3.32
C GLU A 488 -22.45 15.12 -3.10
N GLN A 489 -22.74 14.13 -3.96
CA GLN A 489 -22.12 12.80 -3.87
C GLN A 489 -20.60 12.84 -4.09
N ILE A 490 -20.12 13.62 -5.06
CA ILE A 490 -18.70 13.80 -5.35
C ILE A 490 -18.00 14.50 -4.19
N SER A 491 -18.62 15.54 -3.60
CA SER A 491 -18.10 16.21 -2.40
C SER A 491 -17.94 15.24 -1.23
N ALA A 492 -18.95 14.41 -0.97
CA ALA A 492 -18.88 13.40 0.09
C ALA A 492 -17.80 12.35 -0.19
N ALA A 493 -17.66 11.89 -1.44
CA ALA A 493 -16.64 10.93 -1.84
C ALA A 493 -15.22 11.51 -1.74
N ALA A 494 -15.01 12.76 -2.16
CA ALA A 494 -13.73 13.45 -2.05
C ALA A 494 -13.32 13.64 -0.58
N ALA A 495 -14.25 14.05 0.29
CA ALA A 495 -14.00 14.18 1.73
C ALA A 495 -13.69 12.82 2.39
N ALA A 496 -14.36 11.74 1.97
CA ALA A 496 -14.06 10.39 2.44
C ALA A 496 -12.65 9.92 2.01
N LEU A 497 -12.25 10.20 0.77
CA LEU A 497 -10.90 9.93 0.27
C LEU A 497 -9.83 10.71 1.02
N GLU A 498 -10.09 11.98 1.34
CA GLU A 498 -9.21 12.82 2.16
C GLU A 498 -9.04 12.24 3.58
N GLY A 499 -10.14 11.86 4.23
CA GLY A 499 -10.08 11.20 5.54
C GLY A 499 -9.35 9.86 5.52
N GLN A 500 -9.53 9.06 4.47
CA GLN A 500 -8.85 7.77 4.31
C GLN A 500 -7.35 7.95 4.06
N THR A 501 -6.96 8.96 3.26
CA THR A 501 -5.55 9.29 3.01
C THR A 501 -4.88 9.83 4.26
N GLU A 502 -5.54 10.68 5.04
CA GLU A 502 -5.01 11.15 6.33
C GLU A 502 -4.78 9.97 7.30
N THR A 503 -5.72 9.02 7.34
CA THR A 503 -5.59 7.80 8.17
C THR A 503 -4.41 6.94 7.73
N LEU A 504 -4.24 6.73 6.41
CA LEU A 504 -3.09 6.02 5.86
C LEU A 504 -1.78 6.74 6.17
N GLN A 505 -1.75 8.06 6.01
CA GLN A 505 -0.57 8.88 6.29
C GLN A 505 -0.18 8.80 7.76
N LYS A 506 -1.14 8.88 8.69
CA LYS A 506 -0.92 8.64 10.13
C LYS A 506 -0.39 7.23 10.40
N ALA A 507 -0.92 6.20 9.74
CA ALA A 507 -0.48 4.82 9.90
C ALA A 507 0.98 4.61 9.45
N VAL A 508 1.40 5.27 8.37
CA VAL A 508 2.79 5.20 7.86
C VAL A 508 3.72 6.27 8.45
N ALA A 509 3.19 7.29 9.13
CA ALA A 509 3.98 8.35 9.77
C ALA A 509 4.86 7.81 10.90
N ARG A 510 4.41 6.75 11.59
CA ARG A 510 5.20 6.07 12.62
C ARG A 510 6.51 5.49 12.07
N PHE A 511 6.59 5.22 10.77
CA PHE A 511 7.77 4.64 10.16
C PHE A 511 8.80 5.71 9.80
N ARG A 512 10.02 5.63 10.36
CA ARG A 512 11.11 6.55 10.03
C ARG A 512 11.94 5.95 8.91
N LEU A 513 12.00 6.63 7.78
CA LEU A 513 12.87 6.26 6.66
C LEU A 513 14.21 6.99 6.80
N SER A 514 15.30 6.40 6.29
CA SER A 514 16.62 7.05 6.30
C SER A 514 16.51 8.38 5.56
N GLY A 515 16.86 9.48 6.22
CA GLY A 515 16.83 10.84 5.67
C GLY A 515 17.91 11.06 4.62
N ARG A 516 17.84 10.36 3.49
CA ARG A 516 18.63 10.68 2.28
C ARG A 516 17.83 11.45 1.22
N ASP A 517 16.62 11.86 1.58
CA ASP A 517 15.78 12.80 0.80
C ASP A 517 15.70 14.19 1.45
N GLU A 518 16.75 14.61 2.18
CA GLU A 518 16.92 16.03 2.56
C GLU A 518 17.49 16.90 1.42
N ASN A 519 17.47 16.40 0.17
CA ASN A 519 17.69 17.22 -1.03
C ASN A 519 16.39 17.56 -1.76
N PHE A 520 15.23 17.43 -1.11
CA PHE A 520 14.06 18.18 -1.53
C PHE A 520 14.26 19.63 -1.08
N VAL A 521 14.91 20.42 -1.94
CA VAL A 521 14.81 21.88 -1.88
C VAL A 521 13.31 22.19 -1.82
N PRO A 522 12.79 22.87 -0.78
CA PRO A 522 11.41 23.31 -0.80
C PRO A 522 11.30 24.27 -1.98
N GLU A 523 10.64 23.79 -3.04
CA GLU A 523 10.23 24.63 -4.16
C GLU A 523 9.52 25.82 -3.54
N ALA A 524 10.11 27.00 -3.75
CA ALA A 524 9.68 28.23 -3.14
C ALA A 524 8.17 28.36 -3.30
N LYS A 525 7.46 28.58 -2.18
CA LYS A 525 6.03 28.92 -2.15
C LYS A 525 5.72 29.79 -3.36
N VAL A 526 5.08 29.20 -4.37
CA VAL A 526 4.59 29.96 -5.51
C VAL A 526 3.59 30.94 -4.91
N LYS A 527 3.97 32.21 -4.98
CA LYS A 527 3.16 33.34 -4.56
C LYS A 527 1.76 33.14 -5.18
N PRO A 528 0.66 33.28 -4.44
CA PRO A 528 -0.65 33.18 -5.04
C PRO A 528 -0.71 34.19 -6.20
N LEU A 529 -1.02 33.72 -7.40
CA LEU A 529 -1.36 34.58 -8.51
C LEU A 529 -2.45 35.52 -8.01
N ALA A 530 -2.13 36.81 -7.99
CA ALA A 530 -3.10 37.84 -7.68
C ALA A 530 -4.30 37.64 -8.62
N LYS A 531 -5.51 37.60 -8.04
CA LYS A 531 -6.76 37.67 -8.79
C LYS A 531 -6.61 38.78 -9.85
N PRO A 532 -7.00 38.54 -11.11
CA PRO A 532 -7.17 39.65 -12.03
C PRO A 532 -8.16 40.61 -11.38
N ALA A 533 -7.73 41.86 -11.22
CA ALA A 533 -8.62 42.93 -10.79
C ALA A 533 -9.82 42.91 -11.74
N ALA A 534 -11.03 42.89 -11.16
CA ALA A 534 -12.24 43.14 -11.90
C ALA A 534 -12.03 44.43 -12.71
N ALA A 535 -11.93 44.30 -14.02
CA ALA A 535 -12.07 45.42 -14.93
C ALA A 535 -13.47 46.00 -14.65
N GLY A 536 -13.49 47.27 -14.26
CA GLY A 536 -14.67 47.96 -13.81
C GLY A 536 -15.83 47.80 -14.79
N ALA A 537 -17.02 47.72 -14.21
CA ALA A 537 -18.29 47.89 -14.89
C ALA A 537 -18.21 49.08 -15.87
N ALA A 538 -18.22 48.76 -17.17
CA ALA A 538 -18.65 49.69 -18.19
C ALA A 538 -20.17 49.61 -18.22
N ALA A 539 -20.79 50.71 -17.81
CA ALA A 539 -22.21 50.95 -17.91
C ALA A 539 -22.68 50.94 -19.38
N ASP A 540 -23.92 50.49 -19.54
CA ASP A 540 -24.90 50.83 -20.59
C ASP A 540 -24.42 50.96 -22.04
N ASP A 541 -24.82 49.98 -22.87
CA ASP A 541 -25.65 50.28 -24.04
C ASP A 541 -26.26 48.98 -24.62
N TRP A 542 -27.46 48.63 -24.16
CA TRP A 542 -28.33 47.70 -24.88
C TRP A 542 -29.27 48.52 -25.77
N VAL A 543 -28.95 48.59 -27.06
CA VAL A 543 -29.90 49.02 -28.09
C VAL A 543 -30.80 47.84 -28.42
N ALA A 544 -32.07 47.99 -28.10
CA ALA A 544 -33.14 47.09 -28.50
C ALA A 544 -33.26 47.00 -30.03
N PHE A 545 -33.50 45.79 -30.53
CA PHE A 545 -34.07 45.51 -31.84
C PHE A 545 -35.26 44.57 -31.69
#